data_AF-A0AAW4Q069-F1
#
_entry.id   AF-A0AAW4Q069-F1
#
_cell.length_a   1.000
_cell.length_b   1.000
_cell.length_c   1.000
_cell.angle_alpha   90.00
_cell.angle_beta   90.00
_cell.angle_gamma   90.00
#
_symmetry.space_group_name_H-M   'P 1'
#
loop_
_entity.id
_entity.type
_entity.pdbx_description
1 polymer ?
#
loop_
_entity_poly.entity_id
_entity_poly.type
_entity_poly.pdbx_seq_one_letter_code
_entity_poly.pdbx_strand_id
1 'polypeptide(L)'
;MRFSMEVSEILAATPQQARVLLADMTWEPVNTLEVGQRVVTFDEQPDDHRYRMYRVGEITDVEAHQAETVQIATPEATVCVPTDHSFLAKKWNKSVYLDAEQLGVDDDIYWFVAPTEYEENDAYREGYITGAFCGDGSVPGWKDRIEDPRNRGSYVSSIDEEVARTVVKYAEEVAPEFELSLKRRQYTDSSETAMMPVSPGACDDIIRDRLTAEPPKHDEDYARGWLAGMLDTDGTYPEGKELGYCQYEGSIFTQVCDYLDLLGYDWSHDEGETGEYSDKIRLTPGRETGRVFEHLLEIRPKVSRKRLAFVGNRRIGGQTTVNSIEAKGTNTVHRVSTTEGTLITEGMLSRSQ
;
A
#
# COMPACT_ATOMS: atom_id res chain seq x y z
N MET A 1 -20.49 60.48 1.49
CA MET A 1 -19.48 59.49 1.07
C MET A 1 -20.02 58.11 1.43
N ARG A 2 -20.58 57.39 0.45
CA ARG A 2 -21.01 56.00 0.60
C ARG A 2 -19.82 55.13 0.23
N PHE A 3 -19.33 54.31 1.16
CA PHE A 3 -18.36 53.28 0.85
C PHE A 3 -19.09 52.09 0.21
N SER A 4 -18.65 51.75 -1.00
CA SER A 4 -19.08 50.61 -1.78
C SER A 4 -18.53 49.33 -1.13
N MET A 5 -19.38 48.33 -0.95
CA MET A 5 -19.00 46.94 -0.72
C MET A 5 -18.21 46.44 -1.94
N GLU A 6 -17.02 45.90 -1.72
CA GLU A 6 -16.39 44.99 -2.68
C GLU A 6 -17.00 43.60 -2.49
N VAL A 7 -17.58 43.10 -3.57
CA VAL A 7 -18.03 41.73 -3.72
C VAL A 7 -16.76 40.90 -3.93
N SER A 8 -16.34 40.13 -2.92
CA SER A 8 -15.31 39.11 -3.10
C SER A 8 -15.89 38.01 -3.98
N GLU A 9 -15.39 37.90 -5.20
CA GLU A 9 -15.56 36.70 -6.03
C GLU A 9 -15.13 35.49 -5.20
N ILE A 10 -16.10 34.62 -4.89
CA ILE A 10 -15.83 33.27 -4.43
C ILE A 10 -15.13 32.59 -5.62
N LEU A 11 -13.81 32.44 -5.55
CA LEU A 11 -13.09 31.46 -6.36
C LEU A 11 -13.79 30.13 -6.11
N ALA A 12 -14.61 29.69 -7.06
CA ALA A 12 -15.16 28.35 -7.04
C ALA A 12 -13.95 27.41 -6.96
N ALA A 13 -13.79 26.72 -5.83
CA ALA A 13 -12.74 25.74 -5.66
C ALA A 13 -12.83 24.78 -6.85
N THR A 14 -11.74 24.64 -7.61
CA THR A 14 -11.68 23.63 -8.67
C THR A 14 -12.03 22.29 -8.03
N PRO A 15 -12.98 21.52 -8.59
CA PRO A 15 -13.34 20.24 -8.02
C PRO A 15 -12.07 19.40 -7.87
N GLN A 16 -11.88 18.84 -6.67
CA GLN A 16 -10.78 17.90 -6.43
C GLN A 16 -10.88 16.79 -7.48
N GLN A 17 -9.80 16.59 -8.22
CA GLN A 17 -9.74 15.55 -9.24
C GLN A 17 -9.78 14.18 -8.54
N ALA A 18 -10.60 13.27 -9.07
CA ALA A 18 -10.67 11.91 -8.57
C ALA A 18 -9.30 11.22 -8.67
N ARG A 19 -8.99 10.35 -7.73
CA ARG A 19 -7.75 9.58 -7.67
C ARG A 19 -7.96 8.14 -8.08
N VAL A 20 -6.90 7.56 -8.64
CA VAL A 20 -6.84 6.16 -9.05
C VAL A 20 -5.80 5.43 -8.20
N LEU A 21 -6.11 4.19 -7.81
CA LEU A 21 -5.19 3.35 -7.06
C LEU A 21 -4.12 2.74 -7.98
N LEU A 22 -2.87 3.10 -7.75
CA LEU A 22 -1.73 2.53 -8.45
C LEU A 22 -1.33 1.14 -7.89
N ALA A 23 -0.62 0.35 -8.69
CA ALA A 23 -0.15 -0.98 -8.31
C ALA A 23 0.95 -0.97 -7.22
N ASP A 24 1.46 0.20 -6.85
CA ASP A 24 2.34 0.40 -5.70
C ASP A 24 1.60 0.80 -4.41
N MET A 25 0.26 0.75 -4.43
CA MET A 25 -0.65 1.10 -3.32
C MET A 25 -0.69 2.60 -2.99
N THR A 26 -0.24 3.45 -3.92
CA THR A 26 -0.43 4.91 -3.82
C THR A 26 -1.67 5.37 -4.58
N TRP A 27 -2.19 6.55 -4.22
CA TRP A 27 -3.30 7.19 -4.90
C TRP A 27 -2.79 8.39 -5.68
N GLU A 28 -3.03 8.40 -6.98
CA GLU A 28 -2.67 9.52 -7.84
C GLU A 28 -3.91 10.20 -8.43
N PRO A 29 -3.96 11.54 -8.46
CA PRO A 29 -4.98 12.26 -9.20
C PRO A 29 -5.03 11.82 -10.66
N VAL A 30 -6.24 11.69 -11.21
CA VAL A 30 -6.46 11.21 -12.58
C VAL A 30 -5.72 12.04 -13.64
N ASN A 31 -5.49 13.32 -13.37
CA ASN A 31 -4.81 14.25 -14.26
C ASN A 31 -3.28 14.20 -14.19
N THR A 32 -2.69 13.41 -13.30
CA THR A 32 -1.24 13.17 -13.22
C THR A 32 -0.84 11.82 -13.80
N LEU A 33 -1.82 11.01 -14.21
CA LEU A 33 -1.57 9.67 -14.71
C LEU A 33 -0.88 9.68 -16.09
N GLU A 34 0.00 8.72 -16.29
CA GLU A 34 0.80 8.54 -17.51
C GLU A 34 0.57 7.15 -18.11
N VAL A 35 0.58 7.07 -19.44
CA VAL A 35 0.49 5.80 -20.18
C VAL A 35 1.63 4.86 -19.77
N GLY A 36 1.29 3.60 -19.50
CA GLY A 36 2.21 2.58 -19.01
C GLY A 36 2.33 2.50 -17.49
N GLN A 37 1.75 3.44 -16.73
CA GLN A 37 1.64 3.28 -15.27
C GLN A 37 0.79 2.05 -14.95
N ARG A 38 1.21 1.31 -13.93
CA ARG A 38 0.52 0.10 -13.47
C ARG A 38 -0.49 0.46 -12.40
N VAL A 39 -1.71 -0.02 -12.55
CA VAL A 39 -2.84 0.28 -11.66
C VAL A 39 -3.49 -0.99 -11.14
N VAL A 40 -4.14 -0.89 -9.98
CA VAL A 40 -5.00 -1.98 -9.48
C VAL A 40 -6.33 -1.93 -10.22
N THR A 41 -6.69 -3.06 -10.82
CA THR A 41 -7.90 -3.26 -11.62
C THR A 41 -8.64 -4.49 -11.13
N PHE A 42 -9.65 -4.93 -11.87
CA PHE A 42 -10.36 -6.18 -11.62
C PHE A 42 -10.97 -6.73 -12.91
N ASP A 43 -11.41 -7.98 -12.90
CA ASP A 43 -12.04 -8.56 -14.08
C ASP A 43 -13.30 -7.77 -14.47
N GLU A 44 -13.33 -7.18 -15.68
CA GLU A 44 -14.52 -6.55 -16.25
C GLU A 44 -15.60 -7.57 -16.62
N GLN A 45 -15.20 -8.77 -17.01
CA GLN A 45 -15.98 -10.00 -17.06
C GLN A 45 -15.04 -11.16 -16.73
N PRO A 46 -15.40 -12.08 -15.80
CA PRO A 46 -14.54 -13.19 -15.46
C PRO A 46 -14.53 -14.23 -16.60
N ASP A 47 -13.35 -14.51 -17.18
CA ASP A 47 -13.20 -15.47 -18.28
C ASP A 47 -12.72 -16.86 -17.82
N ASP A 48 -11.92 -16.93 -16.75
CA ASP A 48 -11.21 -18.13 -16.28
C ASP A 48 -11.71 -18.67 -14.93
N HIS A 49 -12.65 -17.98 -14.29
CA HIS A 49 -13.17 -18.33 -12.96
C HIS A 49 -14.62 -17.86 -12.78
N ARG A 50 -15.21 -18.18 -11.63
CA ARG A 50 -16.63 -17.89 -11.35
C ARG A 50 -16.87 -16.45 -10.86
N TYR A 51 -15.85 -15.80 -10.31
CA TYR A 51 -16.00 -14.56 -9.56
C TYR A 51 -14.99 -13.53 -10.06
N ARG A 52 -15.37 -12.27 -10.11
CA ARG A 52 -14.42 -11.18 -10.39
C ARG A 52 -13.31 -11.18 -9.33
N MET A 53 -12.07 -11.19 -9.80
CA MET A 53 -10.86 -11.08 -8.99
C MET A 53 -10.19 -9.74 -9.25
N TYR A 54 -9.38 -9.30 -8.29
CA TYR A 54 -8.49 -8.15 -8.53
C TYR A 54 -7.40 -8.51 -9.54
N ARG A 55 -7.02 -7.53 -10.35
CA ARG A 55 -6.04 -7.61 -11.44
C ARG A 55 -5.04 -6.45 -11.33
N VAL A 56 -3.98 -6.54 -12.13
CA VAL A 56 -3.10 -5.41 -12.39
C VAL A 56 -3.23 -5.11 -13.87
N GLY A 57 -3.60 -3.87 -14.18
CA GLY A 57 -3.63 -3.36 -15.54
C GLY A 57 -2.58 -2.28 -15.75
N GLU A 58 -2.48 -1.81 -16.98
CA GLU A 58 -1.69 -0.64 -17.36
C GLU A 58 -2.61 0.45 -17.91
N ILE A 59 -2.27 1.71 -17.64
CA ILE A 59 -2.90 2.85 -18.30
C ILE A 59 -2.55 2.83 -19.78
N THR A 60 -3.57 2.82 -20.64
CA THR A 60 -3.38 2.79 -22.10
C THR A 60 -3.65 4.14 -22.76
N ASP A 61 -4.49 4.98 -22.15
CA ASP A 61 -4.84 6.30 -22.66
C ASP A 61 -5.31 7.22 -21.52
N VAL A 62 -5.04 8.52 -21.66
CA VAL A 62 -5.51 9.58 -20.76
C VAL A 62 -5.97 10.78 -21.59
N GLU A 63 -7.26 11.07 -21.59
CA GLU A 63 -7.85 12.15 -22.39
C GLU A 63 -8.58 13.18 -21.53
N ALA A 64 -8.14 14.45 -21.60
CA ALA A 64 -8.83 15.57 -20.98
C ALA A 64 -9.99 16.06 -21.86
N HIS A 65 -11.18 16.22 -21.28
CA HIS A 65 -12.35 16.76 -21.99
C HIS A 65 -13.29 17.53 -21.03
N GLN A 66 -14.28 18.22 -21.58
CA GLN A 66 -15.34 18.88 -20.79
C GLN A 66 -16.55 17.96 -20.70
N ALA A 67 -17.06 17.73 -19.48
CA ALA A 67 -18.26 16.95 -19.26
C ALA A 67 -19.11 17.53 -18.14
N GLU A 68 -20.42 17.26 -18.16
CA GLU A 68 -21.26 17.44 -16.97
C GLU A 68 -20.82 16.43 -15.91
N THR A 69 -20.73 16.92 -14.67
CA THR A 69 -20.18 16.14 -13.55
C THR A 69 -21.15 16.09 -12.39
N VAL A 70 -21.05 14.99 -11.65
CA VAL A 70 -21.76 14.76 -10.39
C VAL A 70 -20.76 14.41 -9.30
N GLN A 71 -21.02 14.91 -8.09
CA GLN A 71 -20.32 14.53 -6.88
C GLN A 71 -21.13 13.47 -6.15
N ILE A 72 -20.53 12.32 -5.93
CA ILE A 72 -21.09 11.20 -5.18
C ILE A 72 -20.36 11.14 -3.84
N ALA A 73 -21.10 11.16 -2.74
CA ALA A 73 -20.56 10.99 -1.40
C ALA A 73 -21.04 9.68 -0.78
N THR A 74 -20.11 9.02 -0.09
CA THR A 74 -20.30 7.79 0.69
C THR A 74 -19.79 8.04 2.12
N PRO A 75 -19.98 7.11 3.07
CA PRO A 75 -19.38 7.26 4.41
C PRO A 75 -17.85 7.34 4.38
N GLU A 76 -17.19 6.67 3.43
CA GLU A 76 -15.74 6.53 3.39
C GLU A 76 -15.04 7.52 2.46
N ALA A 77 -15.67 7.94 1.36
CA ALA A 77 -15.06 8.81 0.36
C ALA A 77 -16.06 9.65 -0.44
N THR A 78 -15.54 10.68 -1.12
CA THR A 78 -16.29 11.50 -2.08
C THR A 78 -15.56 11.51 -3.41
N VAL A 79 -16.29 11.37 -4.51
CA VAL A 79 -15.75 11.39 -5.86
C VAL A 79 -16.55 12.34 -6.75
N CYS A 80 -15.86 13.12 -7.59
CA CYS A 80 -16.47 13.95 -8.63
C CYS A 80 -16.13 13.36 -10.00
N VAL A 81 -17.13 12.90 -10.74
CA VAL A 81 -16.96 12.19 -12.02
C VAL A 81 -17.93 12.68 -13.09
N PRO A 82 -17.66 12.42 -14.38
CA PRO A 82 -18.65 12.58 -15.45
C PRO A 82 -19.95 11.83 -15.17
N THR A 83 -21.08 12.34 -15.66
CA THR A 83 -22.39 11.68 -15.53
C THR A 83 -22.43 10.28 -16.15
N ASP A 84 -21.61 10.02 -17.17
CA ASP A 84 -21.47 8.74 -17.87
C ASP A 84 -20.40 7.81 -17.25
N HIS A 85 -19.79 8.20 -16.12
CA HIS A 85 -18.80 7.36 -15.42
C HIS A 85 -19.48 6.17 -14.77
N SER A 86 -19.04 4.96 -15.12
CA SER A 86 -19.77 3.74 -14.76
C SER A 86 -19.16 3.03 -13.55
N PHE A 87 -19.91 2.93 -12.45
CA PHE A 87 -19.52 2.21 -11.25
C PHE A 87 -20.07 0.78 -11.25
N LEU A 88 -19.32 -0.15 -10.66
CA LEU A 88 -19.80 -1.50 -10.39
C LEU A 88 -20.69 -1.45 -9.14
N ALA A 89 -21.99 -1.49 -9.34
CA ALA A 89 -22.99 -1.49 -8.27
C ALA A 89 -23.49 -2.92 -7.97
N LYS A 90 -23.94 -3.13 -6.74
CA LYS A 90 -24.63 -4.34 -6.30
C LYS A 90 -26.13 -4.08 -6.30
N LYS A 91 -26.86 -4.79 -7.17
CA LYS A 91 -28.32 -4.79 -7.17
C LYS A 91 -28.79 -6.20 -6.87
N TRP A 92 -29.44 -6.38 -5.72
CA TRP A 92 -29.86 -7.69 -5.21
C TRP A 92 -28.66 -8.65 -5.12
N ASN A 93 -28.68 -9.74 -5.89
CA ASN A 93 -27.63 -10.76 -5.95
C ASN A 93 -26.78 -10.66 -7.24
N LYS A 94 -26.77 -9.51 -7.91
CA LYS A 94 -26.03 -9.31 -9.16
C LYS A 94 -25.18 -8.04 -9.10
N SER A 95 -24.02 -8.10 -9.73
CA SER A 95 -23.20 -6.93 -10.02
C SER A 95 -23.63 -6.35 -11.37
N VAL A 96 -23.89 -5.06 -11.41
CA VAL A 96 -24.30 -4.32 -12.61
C VAL A 96 -23.48 -3.05 -12.72
N TYR A 97 -23.17 -2.63 -13.94
CA TYR A 97 -22.58 -1.32 -14.16
C TYR A 97 -23.71 -0.28 -14.25
N LEU A 98 -23.57 0.79 -13.48
CA LEU A 98 -24.47 1.94 -13.50
C LEU A 98 -23.65 3.19 -13.71
N ASP A 99 -24.08 4.00 -14.68
CA ASP A 99 -23.48 5.30 -14.89
C ASP A 99 -23.83 6.22 -13.71
N ALA A 100 -23.00 7.22 -13.45
CA ALA A 100 -23.14 8.09 -12.29
C ALA A 100 -24.51 8.78 -12.23
N GLU A 101 -25.11 9.10 -13.38
CA GLU A 101 -26.48 9.63 -13.48
C GLU A 101 -27.61 8.63 -13.15
N GLN A 102 -27.32 7.33 -13.20
CA GLN A 102 -28.27 6.25 -12.93
C GLN A 102 -28.28 5.81 -11.47
N LEU A 103 -27.26 6.22 -10.70
CA LEU A 103 -27.18 5.92 -9.28
C LEU A 103 -28.25 6.69 -8.48
N GLY A 104 -28.80 6.02 -7.48
CA GLY A 104 -29.64 6.63 -6.45
C GLY A 104 -28.95 6.69 -5.09
N VAL A 105 -29.50 7.49 -4.18
CA VAL A 105 -29.21 7.35 -2.74
C VAL A 105 -29.61 5.94 -2.29
N ASP A 106 -28.85 5.38 -1.35
CA ASP A 106 -28.96 4.01 -0.85
C ASP A 106 -28.51 2.91 -1.84
N ASP A 107 -27.96 3.27 -3.00
CA ASP A 107 -27.33 2.29 -3.89
C ASP A 107 -25.97 1.84 -3.34
N ASP A 108 -25.73 0.52 -3.40
CA ASP A 108 -24.46 -0.07 -2.99
C ASP A 108 -23.49 -0.15 -4.17
N ILE A 109 -22.32 0.47 -4.01
CA ILE A 109 -21.19 0.39 -4.95
C ILE A 109 -20.14 -0.56 -4.37
N TYR A 110 -19.53 -1.39 -5.20
CA TYR A 110 -18.41 -2.22 -4.74
C TYR A 110 -17.24 -1.36 -4.28
N TRP A 111 -16.67 -1.73 -3.14
CA TRP A 111 -15.69 -0.94 -2.41
C TRP A 111 -14.39 -1.70 -2.20
N PHE A 112 -13.26 -1.01 -2.35
CA PHE A 112 -11.93 -1.55 -2.07
C PHE A 112 -11.40 -1.02 -0.74
N VAL A 113 -11.08 0.27 -0.68
CA VAL A 113 -10.46 0.94 0.48
C VAL A 113 -10.50 2.45 0.29
N ALA A 114 -10.50 3.21 1.38
CA ALA A 114 -10.46 4.67 1.29
C ALA A 114 -9.09 5.15 0.82
N PRO A 115 -9.03 6.23 0.04
CA PRO A 115 -7.77 6.90 -0.26
C PRO A 115 -7.06 7.43 0.98
N THR A 116 -5.74 7.28 0.99
CA THR A 116 -4.86 7.78 2.06
C THR A 116 -4.13 9.03 1.57
N GLU A 117 -4.13 10.10 2.36
CA GLU A 117 -3.38 11.34 2.07
C GLU A 117 -1.92 11.32 2.57
N TYR A 118 -1.49 10.18 3.10
CA TYR A 118 -0.16 10.04 3.70
C TYR A 118 0.95 10.22 2.66
N GLU A 119 2.04 10.90 3.04
CA GLU A 119 3.27 11.02 2.25
C GLU A 119 4.46 10.50 3.04
N GLU A 120 5.34 9.76 2.37
CA GLU A 120 6.54 9.20 3.01
C GLU A 120 7.52 10.30 3.41
N ASN A 121 7.75 10.41 4.72
CA ASN A 121 8.69 11.34 5.32
C ASN A 121 9.92 10.63 5.89
N ASP A 122 10.79 11.40 6.54
CA ASP A 122 12.06 10.89 7.04
C ASP A 122 11.88 9.84 8.16
N ALA A 123 10.86 10.01 9.01
CA ALA A 123 10.54 9.04 10.06
C ALA A 123 10.15 7.68 9.46
N TYR A 124 9.34 7.67 8.40
CA TYR A 124 9.02 6.45 7.67
C TYR A 124 10.24 5.80 7.02
N ARG A 125 11.10 6.60 6.37
CA ARG A 125 12.32 6.09 5.74
C ARG A 125 13.22 5.42 6.78
N GLU A 126 13.39 6.04 7.94
CA GLU A 126 14.16 5.48 9.06
C GLU A 126 13.51 4.21 9.62
N GLY A 127 12.20 4.25 9.82
CA GLY A 127 11.40 3.08 10.20
C GLY A 127 11.63 1.93 9.23
N TYR A 128 11.52 2.16 7.92
CA TYR A 128 11.70 1.12 6.90
C TYR A 128 13.08 0.48 6.97
N ILE A 129 14.15 1.28 7.07
CA ILE A 129 15.52 0.76 7.19
C ILE A 129 15.62 -0.15 8.41
N THR A 130 15.20 0.34 9.58
CA THR A 130 15.32 -0.40 10.84
C THR A 130 14.43 -1.64 10.89
N GLY A 131 13.21 -1.57 10.35
CA GLY A 131 12.31 -2.71 10.19
C GLY A 131 12.89 -3.80 9.28
N ALA A 132 13.51 -3.41 8.16
CA ALA A 132 14.17 -4.37 7.27
C ALA A 132 15.39 -5.04 7.93
N PHE A 133 16.16 -4.32 8.75
CA PHE A 133 17.19 -4.94 9.59
C PHE A 133 16.57 -5.84 10.67
N CYS A 134 15.44 -5.46 11.26
CA CYS A 134 14.73 -6.25 12.26
C CYS A 134 14.13 -7.54 11.70
N GLY A 135 13.85 -7.66 10.41
CA GLY A 135 13.57 -8.95 9.79
C GLY A 135 14.86 -9.69 9.45
N ASP A 136 15.37 -9.41 8.25
CA ASP A 136 16.48 -10.14 7.59
C ASP A 136 17.88 -9.50 7.79
N GLY A 137 18.02 -8.61 8.78
CA GLY A 137 19.29 -7.96 9.08
C GLY A 137 20.29 -8.86 9.78
N SER A 138 21.55 -8.74 9.40
CA SER A 138 22.70 -9.37 10.03
C SER A 138 23.72 -8.32 10.35
N VAL A 139 23.84 -8.00 11.64
CA VAL A 139 24.71 -6.96 12.19
C VAL A 139 25.63 -7.66 13.20
N PRO A 140 26.96 -7.55 13.12
CA PRO A 140 27.85 -8.14 14.11
C PRO A 140 27.47 -7.70 15.52
N GLY A 141 27.48 -8.59 16.51
CA GLY A 141 27.13 -8.28 17.90
C GLY A 141 25.64 -7.98 18.17
N TRP A 142 24.75 -8.24 17.20
CA TRP A 142 23.31 -8.05 17.32
C TRP A 142 22.59 -9.32 16.83
N LYS A 143 21.51 -9.72 17.52
CA LYS A 143 20.76 -10.97 17.26
C LYS A 143 21.65 -12.21 17.09
N ASP A 144 22.22 -12.76 18.18
CA ASP A 144 22.94 -14.05 18.26
C ASP A 144 23.67 -14.51 16.98
N ARG A 145 24.32 -13.57 16.27
CA ARG A 145 24.88 -13.84 14.94
C ARG A 145 26.03 -14.83 15.10
N ILE A 146 25.92 -15.98 14.45
CA ILE A 146 27.08 -16.82 14.20
C ILE A 146 27.99 -16.03 13.25
N GLU A 147 29.14 -15.58 13.74
CA GLU A 147 30.10 -14.84 12.94
C GLU A 147 30.56 -15.69 11.74
N ASP A 148 30.07 -15.36 10.55
CA ASP A 148 30.68 -15.83 9.31
C ASP A 148 31.83 -14.87 8.94
N PRO A 149 33.10 -15.29 9.01
CA PRO A 149 34.25 -14.45 8.69
C PRO A 149 34.27 -13.97 7.23
N ARG A 150 33.44 -14.53 6.34
CA ARG A 150 33.26 -14.07 4.95
C ARG A 150 32.38 -12.82 4.86
N ASN A 151 31.55 -12.56 5.87
CA ASN A 151 30.61 -11.46 5.90
C ASN A 151 31.17 -10.33 6.77
N ARG A 152 32.00 -9.47 6.18
CA ARG A 152 32.42 -8.22 6.85
C ARG A 152 31.29 -7.20 6.71
N GLY A 153 30.93 -6.55 7.81
CA GLY A 153 29.89 -5.53 7.84
C GLY A 153 28.49 -6.05 8.14
N SER A 154 27.59 -5.08 8.28
CA SER A 154 26.17 -5.25 8.49
C SER A 154 25.43 -5.24 7.16
N TYR A 155 24.43 -6.10 7.02
CA TYR A 155 23.66 -6.23 5.79
C TYR A 155 22.21 -6.66 6.04
N VAL A 156 21.36 -6.48 5.03
CA VAL A 156 20.03 -7.14 4.96
C VAL A 156 20.08 -8.18 3.84
N SER A 157 19.54 -9.38 4.06
CA SER A 157 19.60 -10.46 3.08
C SER A 157 18.22 -10.83 2.57
N SER A 158 17.80 -10.27 1.44
CA SER A 158 16.51 -10.60 0.81
C SER A 158 16.70 -11.09 -0.63
N ILE A 159 15.82 -12.01 -1.05
CA ILE A 159 15.70 -12.43 -2.45
C ILE A 159 15.06 -11.33 -3.31
N ASP A 160 14.29 -10.44 -2.70
CA ASP A 160 13.60 -9.35 -3.39
C ASP A 160 14.54 -8.15 -3.51
N GLU A 161 15.02 -7.87 -4.74
CA GLU A 161 15.92 -6.75 -4.99
C GLU A 161 15.33 -5.39 -4.58
N GLU A 162 14.00 -5.27 -4.57
CA GLU A 162 13.26 -4.08 -4.11
C GLU A 162 13.65 -3.70 -2.66
N VAL A 163 13.89 -4.68 -1.78
CA VAL A 163 14.32 -4.43 -0.39
C VAL A 163 15.68 -3.76 -0.38
N ALA A 164 16.65 -4.35 -1.07
CA ALA A 164 18.03 -3.84 -1.07
C ALA A 164 18.12 -2.42 -1.65
N ARG A 165 17.43 -2.17 -2.76
CA ARG A 165 17.41 -0.85 -3.40
C ARG A 165 16.75 0.19 -2.51
N THR A 166 15.64 -0.16 -1.86
CA THR A 166 14.93 0.76 -0.96
C THR A 166 15.76 1.09 0.26
N VAL A 167 16.36 0.09 0.92
CA VAL A 167 17.21 0.31 2.09
C VAL A 167 18.40 1.22 1.77
N VAL A 168 19.09 1.00 0.65
CA VAL A 168 20.21 1.89 0.25
C VAL A 168 19.69 3.31 -0.02
N LYS A 169 18.64 3.45 -0.84
CA LYS A 169 18.09 4.77 -1.18
C LYS A 169 17.69 5.55 0.07
N TYR A 170 16.91 4.94 0.96
CA TYR A 170 16.48 5.62 2.18
C TYR A 170 17.66 5.92 3.10
N ALA A 171 18.65 5.02 3.23
CA ALA A 171 19.83 5.28 4.04
C ALA A 171 20.64 6.47 3.50
N GLU A 172 20.77 6.63 2.17
CA GLU A 172 21.41 7.82 1.58
C GLU A 172 20.72 9.13 1.99
N GLU A 173 19.40 9.09 2.20
CA GLU A 173 18.58 10.26 2.55
C GLU A 173 18.59 10.56 4.06
N VAL A 174 18.42 9.54 4.91
CA VAL A 174 18.17 9.73 6.36
C VAL A 174 19.18 9.07 7.31
N ALA A 175 20.06 8.21 6.80
CA ALA A 175 21.11 7.55 7.60
C ALA A 175 22.43 7.39 6.80
N PRO A 176 22.97 8.47 6.21
CA PRO A 176 24.14 8.39 5.33
C PRO A 176 25.38 7.84 6.04
N GLU A 177 25.44 7.93 7.36
CA GLU A 177 26.49 7.37 8.21
C GLU A 177 26.55 5.82 8.19
N PHE A 178 25.53 5.14 7.66
CA PHE A 178 25.57 3.69 7.48
C PHE A 178 26.42 3.26 6.28
N GLU A 179 26.69 4.19 5.35
CA GLU A 179 27.48 3.97 4.13
C GLU A 179 27.04 2.72 3.34
N LEU A 180 25.73 2.44 3.29
CA LEU A 180 25.22 1.24 2.63
C LEU A 180 25.45 1.27 1.13
N SER A 181 25.83 0.13 0.58
CA SER A 181 26.00 -0.06 -0.86
C SER A 181 25.41 -1.38 -1.33
N LEU A 182 24.99 -1.44 -2.59
CA LEU A 182 24.45 -2.66 -3.19
C LEU A 182 25.56 -3.65 -3.51
N LYS A 183 25.47 -4.86 -2.98
CA LYS A 183 26.35 -5.98 -3.29
C LYS A 183 25.54 -7.17 -3.77
N ARG A 184 25.98 -7.80 -4.87
CA ARG A 184 25.43 -9.07 -5.33
C ARG A 184 26.10 -10.22 -4.59
N ARG A 185 25.30 -11.12 -4.01
CA ARG A 185 25.73 -12.35 -3.37
C ARG A 185 25.24 -13.55 -4.19
N GLN A 186 26.13 -14.51 -4.41
CA GLN A 186 25.79 -15.81 -4.97
C GLN A 186 25.84 -16.84 -3.83
N TYR A 187 24.79 -17.63 -3.66
CA TYR A 187 24.79 -18.72 -2.68
C TYR A 187 25.56 -19.92 -3.25
N THR A 188 26.46 -20.50 -2.44
CA THR A 188 27.47 -21.48 -2.89
C THR A 188 26.90 -22.73 -3.55
N ASP A 189 25.63 -23.07 -3.28
CA ASP A 189 24.99 -24.31 -3.74
C ASP A 189 23.67 -24.06 -4.51
N SER A 190 23.43 -22.82 -4.97
CA SER A 190 22.25 -22.50 -5.78
C SER A 190 22.61 -21.57 -6.94
N SER A 191 21.80 -21.60 -8.01
CA SER A 191 21.84 -20.57 -9.05
C SER A 191 21.25 -19.23 -8.59
N GLU A 192 20.74 -19.15 -7.36
CA GLU A 192 20.09 -17.96 -6.84
C GLU A 192 21.12 -16.93 -6.41
N THR A 193 20.85 -15.68 -6.80
CA THR A 193 21.63 -14.52 -6.38
C THR A 193 20.72 -13.57 -5.62
N ALA A 194 21.18 -13.07 -4.48
CA ALA A 194 20.52 -11.99 -3.76
C ALA A 194 21.25 -10.67 -4.01
N MET A 195 20.50 -9.58 -4.10
CA MET A 195 21.04 -8.23 -3.97
C MET A 195 20.89 -7.81 -2.51
N MET A 196 21.95 -7.26 -1.93
CA MET A 196 22.00 -6.96 -0.51
C MET A 196 22.51 -5.54 -0.29
N PRO A 197 21.87 -4.73 0.57
CA PRO A 197 22.51 -3.55 1.13
C PRO A 197 23.58 -4.01 2.13
N VAL A 198 24.81 -3.54 1.97
CA VAL A 198 25.94 -3.92 2.81
C VAL A 198 26.68 -2.66 3.23
N SER A 199 26.91 -2.53 4.54
CA SER A 199 27.77 -1.50 5.12
C SER A 199 29.24 -1.94 5.16
N PRO A 200 30.18 -0.99 5.18
CA PRO A 200 31.53 -1.24 5.65
C PRO A 200 31.49 -1.69 7.12
N GLY A 201 32.35 -2.62 7.52
CA GLY A 201 32.41 -3.07 8.93
C GLY A 201 32.77 -1.98 9.94
N ALA A 202 33.27 -0.83 9.49
CA ALA A 202 33.49 0.33 10.35
C ALA A 202 32.17 0.97 10.84
N CYS A 203 31.04 0.71 10.18
CA CYS A 203 29.73 1.26 10.51
C CYS A 203 28.90 0.32 11.40
N ASP A 204 29.41 -0.88 11.71
CA ASP A 204 28.66 -1.91 12.44
C ASP A 204 28.19 -1.44 13.81
N ASP A 205 29.03 -0.69 14.53
CA ASP A 205 28.67 -0.17 15.87
C ASP A 205 27.56 0.88 15.77
N ILE A 206 27.60 1.77 14.77
CA ILE A 206 26.57 2.80 14.56
C ILE A 206 25.21 2.16 14.24
N ILE A 207 25.22 1.16 13.35
CA ILE A 207 24.00 0.41 12.99
C ILE A 207 23.48 -0.36 14.21
N ARG A 208 24.36 -1.04 14.95
CA ARG A 208 23.99 -1.78 16.17
C ARG A 208 23.39 -0.85 17.23
N ASP A 209 24.02 0.29 17.49
CA ASP A 209 23.56 1.26 18.47
C ASP A 209 22.17 1.79 18.07
N ARG A 210 21.94 2.06 16.78
CA ARG A 210 20.62 2.46 16.28
C ARG A 210 19.56 1.38 16.50
N LEU A 211 19.88 0.12 16.22
CA LEU A 211 18.94 -1.02 16.32
C LEU A 211 18.70 -1.49 17.77
N THR A 212 19.54 -1.08 18.72
CA THR A 212 19.41 -1.40 20.14
C THR A 212 18.88 -0.23 20.96
N ALA A 213 18.80 0.97 20.38
CA ALA A 213 18.15 2.11 20.98
C ALA A 213 16.65 1.84 21.17
N GLU A 214 16.08 2.52 22.16
CA GLU A 214 14.64 2.47 22.39
C GLU A 214 13.90 3.03 21.16
N PRO A 215 12.98 2.28 20.55
CA PRO A 215 12.32 2.72 19.34
C PRO A 215 11.29 3.83 19.61
N PRO A 216 10.98 4.70 18.62
CA PRO A 216 9.94 5.73 18.75
C PRO A 216 8.52 5.14 18.95
N LYS A 217 8.07 5.02 20.20
CA LYS A 217 6.78 4.35 20.55
C LYS A 217 5.50 5.06 20.12
N HIS A 218 5.58 6.33 19.77
CA HIS A 218 4.39 7.17 19.49
C HIS A 218 4.49 7.89 18.14
N ASP A 219 5.45 7.52 17.31
CA ASP A 219 5.61 8.08 15.98
C ASP A 219 4.96 7.12 14.97
N GLU A 220 3.76 7.47 14.51
CA GLU A 220 3.01 6.65 13.55
C GLU A 220 3.73 6.51 12.21
N ASP A 221 4.46 7.53 11.76
CA ASP A 221 5.15 7.48 10.47
C ASP A 221 6.36 6.55 10.53
N TYR A 222 7.11 6.61 11.63
CA TYR A 222 8.14 5.62 11.93
C TYR A 222 7.54 4.21 12.01
N ALA A 223 6.43 4.04 12.72
CA ALA A 223 5.77 2.74 12.86
C ALA A 223 5.31 2.17 11.50
N ARG A 224 4.71 3.00 10.62
CA ARG A 224 4.36 2.65 9.24
C ARG A 224 5.57 2.14 8.48
N GLY A 225 6.66 2.91 8.48
CA GLY A 225 7.90 2.53 7.83
C GLY A 225 8.46 1.22 8.37
N TRP A 226 8.53 1.09 9.69
CA TRP A 226 9.07 -0.08 10.37
C TRP A 226 8.30 -1.35 10.03
N LEU A 227 6.96 -1.29 10.10
CA LEU A 227 6.09 -2.40 9.70
C LEU A 227 6.22 -2.74 8.22
N ALA A 228 6.51 -1.76 7.35
CA ALA A 228 6.72 -1.99 5.92
C ALA A 228 8.02 -2.73 5.64
N GLY A 229 9.14 -2.28 6.20
CA GLY A 229 10.43 -2.96 6.10
C GLY A 229 10.40 -4.38 6.69
N MET A 230 9.66 -4.53 7.79
CA MET A 230 9.41 -5.82 8.42
C MET A 230 8.55 -6.74 7.54
N LEU A 231 7.49 -6.22 6.93
CA LEU A 231 6.64 -7.00 6.02
C LEU A 231 7.43 -7.44 4.78
N ASP A 232 8.28 -6.57 4.25
CA ASP A 232 9.08 -6.84 3.06
C ASP A 232 10.17 -7.89 3.26
N THR A 233 10.64 -8.08 4.48
CA THR A 233 11.62 -9.12 4.85
C THR A 233 10.90 -10.35 5.38
N ASP A 234 10.35 -10.28 6.59
CA ASP A 234 9.77 -11.40 7.35
C ASP A 234 8.23 -11.43 7.37
N GLY A 235 7.58 -10.65 6.51
CA GLY A 235 6.14 -10.70 6.32
C GLY A 235 5.67 -11.79 5.36
N THR A 236 4.43 -12.25 5.58
CA THR A 236 3.74 -13.24 4.76
C THR A 236 2.35 -12.75 4.35
N TYR A 237 1.96 -12.99 3.11
CA TYR A 237 0.62 -12.69 2.60
C TYR A 237 0.23 -13.67 1.49
N PRO A 238 0.15 -14.98 1.80
CA PRO A 238 -0.04 -16.01 0.78
C PRO A 238 -1.39 -15.82 0.10
N GLU A 239 -1.37 -15.73 -1.23
CA GLU A 239 -2.57 -15.59 -2.07
C GLU A 239 -3.48 -14.42 -1.67
N GLY A 240 -2.94 -13.43 -0.96
CA GLY A 240 -3.70 -12.32 -0.44
C GLY A 240 -4.78 -12.68 0.58
N LYS A 241 -4.65 -13.79 1.30
CA LYS A 241 -5.65 -14.27 2.26
C LYS A 241 -5.33 -13.89 3.71
N GLU A 242 -4.11 -14.14 4.15
CA GLU A 242 -3.70 -13.99 5.55
C GLU A 242 -2.42 -13.16 5.65
N LEU A 243 -2.53 -11.86 5.91
CA LEU A 243 -1.35 -11.02 6.12
C LEU A 243 -0.83 -11.23 7.54
N GLY A 244 0.48 -11.46 7.67
CA GLY A 244 1.13 -11.57 8.97
C GLY A 244 2.62 -11.28 8.94
N TYR A 245 3.18 -11.26 10.14
CA TYR A 245 4.60 -11.06 10.44
C TYR A 245 5.10 -12.32 11.14
N CYS A 246 6.12 -12.96 10.60
CA CYS A 246 6.68 -14.19 11.15
C CYS A 246 7.88 -13.85 12.02
N GLN A 247 7.75 -13.90 13.35
CA GLN A 247 8.83 -13.60 14.30
C GLN A 247 8.70 -14.48 15.54
N TYR A 248 9.84 -14.94 16.06
CA TYR A 248 9.88 -15.56 17.39
C TYR A 248 9.51 -14.55 18.48
N GLU A 249 8.87 -15.02 19.55
CA GLU A 249 8.64 -14.22 20.75
C GLU A 249 9.93 -13.52 21.23
N GLY A 250 9.83 -12.22 21.50
CA GLY A 250 10.96 -11.37 21.86
C GLY A 250 10.67 -9.89 21.66
N SER A 251 11.72 -9.07 21.65
CA SER A 251 11.59 -7.61 21.53
C SER A 251 10.98 -7.18 20.19
N ILE A 252 11.35 -7.84 19.09
CA ILE A 252 10.86 -7.50 17.75
C ILE A 252 9.40 -7.91 17.58
N PHE A 253 9.03 -9.10 18.07
CA PHE A 253 7.63 -9.52 18.15
C PHE A 253 6.80 -8.48 18.92
N THR A 254 7.28 -8.07 20.10
CA THR A 254 6.60 -7.06 20.93
C THR A 254 6.45 -5.74 20.18
N GLN A 255 7.48 -5.32 19.44
CA GLN A 255 7.45 -4.10 18.65
C GLN A 255 6.45 -4.16 17.48
N VAL A 256 6.31 -5.33 16.81
CA VAL A 256 5.23 -5.53 15.82
C VAL A 256 3.88 -5.29 16.47
N CYS A 257 3.61 -5.92 17.62
CA CYS A 257 2.37 -5.77 18.36
C CYS A 257 2.11 -4.31 18.75
N ASP A 258 3.08 -3.64 19.36
CA ASP A 258 2.96 -2.25 19.81
C ASP A 258 2.65 -1.30 18.66
N TYR A 259 3.26 -1.51 17.48
CA TYR A 259 3.01 -0.68 16.30
C TYR A 259 1.69 -0.99 15.60
N LEU A 260 1.24 -2.26 15.61
CA LEU A 260 -0.11 -2.59 15.15
C LEU A 260 -1.18 -1.96 16.06
N ASP A 261 -0.98 -2.00 17.38
CA ASP A 261 -1.86 -1.36 18.36
C ASP A 261 -1.87 0.17 18.20
N LEU A 262 -0.70 0.78 17.99
CA LEU A 262 -0.56 2.22 17.73
C LEU A 262 -1.37 2.66 16.51
N LEU A 263 -1.34 1.89 15.42
CA LEU A 263 -2.08 2.17 14.19
C LEU A 263 -3.54 1.68 14.24
N GLY A 264 -3.98 1.09 15.37
CA GLY A 264 -5.36 0.66 15.59
C GLY A 264 -5.76 -0.59 14.80
N TYR A 265 -4.83 -1.51 14.57
CA TYR A 265 -5.08 -2.79 13.93
C TYR A 265 -5.21 -3.93 14.94
N ASP A 266 -6.33 -4.65 14.88
CA ASP A 266 -6.50 -5.89 15.63
C ASP A 266 -5.62 -7.01 15.06
N TRP A 267 -4.93 -7.73 15.95
CA TRP A 267 -4.07 -8.85 15.58
C TRP A 267 -4.29 -10.06 16.49
N SER A 268 -3.81 -11.20 16.05
CA SER A 268 -3.86 -12.48 16.75
C SER A 268 -2.50 -13.15 16.67
N HIS A 269 -2.17 -13.91 17.72
CA HIS A 269 -0.96 -14.69 17.80
C HIS A 269 -1.29 -16.14 17.48
N ASP A 270 -0.58 -16.72 16.51
CA ASP A 270 -0.60 -18.14 16.20
C ASP A 270 0.74 -18.74 16.65
N GLU A 271 0.69 -19.47 17.77
CA GLU A 271 1.84 -20.18 18.32
C GLU A 271 2.21 -21.31 17.34
N GLY A 272 3.47 -21.34 16.89
CA GLY A 272 3.94 -22.44 16.04
C GLY A 272 3.85 -23.78 16.78
N GLU A 273 3.69 -24.89 16.05
CA GLU A 273 3.84 -26.22 16.68
C GLU A 273 5.27 -26.34 17.24
N THR A 274 5.40 -26.76 18.51
CA THR A 274 6.71 -26.96 19.16
C THR A 274 7.67 -27.76 18.28
N GLY A 275 8.73 -27.10 17.80
CA GLY A 275 9.77 -27.72 16.97
C GLY A 275 9.73 -27.36 15.48
N GLU A 276 8.73 -26.60 15.02
CA GLU A 276 8.69 -26.00 13.68
C GLU A 276 8.62 -24.46 13.75
N TYR A 277 9.09 -23.85 12.67
CA TYR A 277 9.50 -22.45 12.48
C TYR A 277 8.60 -21.36 13.08
N SER A 278 9.24 -20.32 13.65
CA SER A 278 8.78 -18.96 14.01
C SER A 278 7.29 -18.74 14.33
N ASP A 279 7.00 -18.13 15.49
CA ASP A 279 5.65 -17.65 15.81
C ASP A 279 5.14 -16.64 14.77
N LYS A 280 3.81 -16.60 14.58
CA LYS A 280 3.19 -15.76 13.55
C LYS A 280 2.18 -14.80 14.16
N ILE A 281 2.44 -13.51 14.00
CA ILE A 281 1.47 -12.45 14.26
C ILE A 281 0.61 -12.30 13.01
N ARG A 282 -0.70 -12.51 13.13
CA ARG A 282 -1.66 -12.40 12.05
C ARG A 282 -2.53 -11.17 12.27
N LEU A 283 -2.74 -10.36 11.24
CA LEU A 283 -3.83 -9.38 11.29
C LEU A 283 -5.15 -10.15 11.40
N THR A 284 -5.94 -9.87 12.45
CA THR A 284 -7.12 -10.67 12.75
C THR A 284 -8.12 -10.50 11.62
N PRO A 285 -8.58 -11.58 10.97
CA PRO A 285 -9.67 -11.48 10.02
C PRO A 285 -10.95 -11.19 10.81
N GLY A 286 -11.36 -9.92 10.84
CA GLY A 286 -12.79 -9.61 10.81
C GLY A 286 -13.39 -10.36 9.61
N ARG A 287 -14.66 -10.78 9.71
CA ARG A 287 -15.34 -11.68 8.74
C ARG A 287 -15.25 -11.25 7.26
N GLU A 288 -14.81 -10.02 7.00
CA GLU A 288 -14.36 -9.54 5.72
C GLU A 288 -12.88 -9.14 5.82
N THR A 289 -12.01 -10.12 5.62
CA THR A 289 -10.59 -9.96 5.28
C THR A 289 -9.65 -9.20 6.23
N GLY A 290 -10.14 -8.76 7.40
CA GLY A 290 -9.40 -7.78 8.21
C GLY A 290 -9.18 -6.47 7.44
N ARG A 291 -8.75 -5.42 8.13
CA ARG A 291 -8.39 -4.13 7.52
C ARG A 291 -7.06 -4.24 6.74
N VAL A 292 -6.82 -5.36 6.05
CA VAL A 292 -5.55 -5.72 5.38
C VAL A 292 -5.23 -4.80 4.21
N PHE A 293 -6.24 -4.41 3.42
CA PHE A 293 -6.00 -3.43 2.36
C PHE A 293 -5.64 -2.06 2.94
N GLU A 294 -6.35 -1.62 3.97
CA GLU A 294 -6.00 -0.38 4.70
C GLU A 294 -4.57 -0.46 5.21
N HIS A 295 -4.18 -1.59 5.82
CA HIS A 295 -2.83 -1.81 6.32
C HIS A 295 -1.76 -1.72 5.23
N LEU A 296 -1.99 -2.35 4.08
CA LEU A 296 -1.05 -2.28 2.94
C LEU A 296 -0.91 -0.87 2.38
N LEU A 297 -2.00 -0.11 2.33
CA LEU A 297 -2.01 1.28 1.88
C LEU A 297 -1.38 2.23 2.88
N GLU A 298 -1.54 1.95 4.17
CA GLU A 298 -1.00 2.76 5.27
C GLU A 298 0.51 2.57 5.42
N ILE A 299 1.00 1.32 5.40
CA ILE A 299 2.44 1.05 5.58
C ILE A 299 3.22 1.05 4.26
N ARG A 300 2.58 0.86 3.09
CA ARG A 300 3.23 0.95 1.76
C ARG A 300 4.50 0.10 1.58
N PRO A 301 4.42 -1.23 1.72
CA PRO A 301 5.56 -2.12 1.48
C PRO A 301 6.08 -2.01 0.03
N LYS A 302 7.39 -2.15 -0.16
CA LYS A 302 8.08 -1.98 -1.43
C LYS A 302 8.23 -3.27 -2.22
N VAL A 303 7.99 -4.45 -1.64
CA VAL A 303 8.07 -5.71 -2.38
C VAL A 303 6.76 -5.96 -3.15
N SER A 304 6.85 -5.91 -4.47
CA SER A 304 5.72 -6.02 -5.41
C SER A 304 4.93 -7.31 -5.25
N ARG A 305 5.62 -8.45 -5.16
CA ARG A 305 4.98 -9.75 -4.96
C ARG A 305 4.21 -9.86 -3.64
N LYS A 306 4.60 -9.08 -2.62
CA LYS A 306 3.93 -9.06 -1.30
C LYS A 306 2.73 -8.12 -1.35
N ARG A 307 2.92 -6.86 -1.78
CA ARG A 307 1.83 -5.87 -1.86
C ARG A 307 0.71 -6.28 -2.81
N LEU A 308 1.04 -7.00 -3.89
CA LEU A 308 0.08 -7.47 -4.91
C LEU A 308 -0.32 -8.94 -4.76
N ALA A 309 -0.02 -9.61 -3.65
CA ALA A 309 -0.28 -11.05 -3.50
C ALA A 309 -1.77 -11.46 -3.66
N PHE A 310 -2.70 -10.49 -3.47
CA PHE A 310 -4.13 -10.66 -3.64
C PHE A 310 -4.59 -10.70 -5.11
N VAL A 311 -3.77 -10.20 -6.03
CA VAL A 311 -4.08 -10.15 -7.46
C VAL A 311 -4.22 -11.56 -8.00
N GLY A 312 -5.34 -11.83 -8.68
CA GLY A 312 -5.72 -13.14 -9.20
C GLY A 312 -6.18 -14.16 -8.17
N ASN A 313 -6.03 -13.88 -6.87
CA ASN A 313 -6.34 -14.83 -5.79
C ASN A 313 -7.53 -14.40 -4.93
N ARG A 314 -7.87 -13.12 -4.95
CA ARG A 314 -8.89 -12.53 -4.09
C ARG A 314 -10.06 -12.02 -4.91
N ARG A 315 -11.25 -12.53 -4.56
CA ARG A 315 -12.52 -12.04 -5.10
C ARG A 315 -12.74 -10.60 -4.68
N ILE A 316 -13.35 -9.80 -5.55
CA ILE A 316 -13.88 -8.52 -5.13
C ILE A 316 -14.93 -8.74 -4.03
N GLY A 317 -14.90 -7.90 -3.02
CA GLY A 317 -15.79 -7.91 -1.88
C GLY A 317 -16.04 -6.48 -1.42
N GLY A 318 -16.78 -6.30 -0.31
CA GLY A 318 -17.07 -4.99 0.24
C GLY A 318 -18.09 -4.19 -0.60
N GLN A 319 -18.87 -3.38 0.10
CA GLN A 319 -19.75 -2.39 -0.51
C GLN A 319 -19.68 -1.10 0.30
N THR A 320 -19.87 0.03 -0.37
CA THR A 320 -20.16 1.31 0.25
C THR A 320 -21.50 1.81 -0.29
N THR A 321 -22.25 2.52 0.53
CA THR A 321 -23.59 3.00 0.20
C THR A 321 -23.55 4.49 -0.17
N VAL A 322 -24.24 4.84 -1.26
CA VAL A 322 -24.36 6.24 -1.70
C VAL A 322 -25.22 7.03 -0.71
N ASN A 323 -24.63 8.05 -0.09
CA ASN A 323 -25.33 8.96 0.83
C ASN A 323 -25.96 10.15 0.10
N SER A 324 -25.28 10.70 -0.90
CA SER A 324 -25.76 11.86 -1.64
C SER A 324 -25.16 11.96 -3.03
N ILE A 325 -25.92 12.56 -3.95
CA ILE A 325 -25.51 12.86 -5.32
C ILE A 325 -25.84 14.32 -5.60
N GLU A 326 -24.83 15.09 -6.02
CA GLU A 326 -24.97 16.52 -6.31
C GLU A 326 -24.43 16.87 -7.70
N ALA A 327 -25.20 17.57 -8.52
CA ALA A 327 -24.70 18.09 -9.78
C ALA A 327 -23.63 19.18 -9.54
N LYS A 328 -22.52 19.13 -10.27
CA LYS A 328 -21.41 20.10 -10.20
C LYS A 328 -21.22 20.91 -11.48
N GLY A 329 -22.12 20.74 -12.45
CA GLY A 329 -22.07 21.42 -13.74
C GLY A 329 -20.98 20.86 -14.65
N THR A 330 -20.59 21.64 -15.66
CA THR A 330 -19.56 21.25 -16.62
C THR A 330 -18.17 21.56 -16.07
N ASN A 331 -17.30 20.55 -16.02
CA ASN A 331 -15.93 20.66 -15.56
C ASN A 331 -14.96 19.95 -16.52
N THR A 332 -13.67 20.35 -16.47
CA THR A 332 -12.59 19.57 -17.08
C THR A 332 -12.40 18.27 -16.30
N VAL A 333 -12.45 17.16 -17.00
CA VAL A 333 -12.32 15.79 -16.48
C VAL A 333 -11.34 15.01 -17.35
N HIS A 334 -10.78 13.92 -16.82
CA HIS A 334 -9.86 13.05 -17.53
C HIS A 334 -10.47 11.66 -17.65
N ARG A 335 -10.61 11.16 -18.89
CA ARG A 335 -10.89 9.75 -19.14
C ARG A 335 -9.60 8.98 -19.08
N VAL A 336 -9.68 7.80 -18.50
CA VAL A 336 -8.54 6.91 -18.33
C VAL A 336 -8.97 5.55 -18.77
N SER A 337 -8.26 5.02 -19.77
CA SER A 337 -8.42 3.65 -20.25
C SER A 337 -7.33 2.76 -19.66
N THR A 338 -7.70 1.52 -19.32
CA THR A 338 -6.76 0.51 -18.84
C THR A 338 -6.85 -0.77 -19.68
N THR A 339 -5.81 -1.61 -19.61
CA THR A 339 -5.81 -2.91 -20.29
C THR A 339 -6.97 -3.82 -19.88
N GLU A 340 -7.47 -3.68 -18.65
CA GLU A 340 -8.55 -4.51 -18.09
C GLU A 340 -9.94 -3.89 -18.22
N GLY A 341 -10.07 -2.70 -18.82
CA GLY A 341 -11.36 -2.00 -18.94
C GLY A 341 -11.93 -1.50 -17.61
N THR A 342 -11.15 -1.55 -16.52
CA THR A 342 -11.58 -1.21 -15.16
C THR A 342 -10.50 -0.45 -14.39
N LEU A 343 -10.92 0.22 -13.31
CA LEU A 343 -10.03 0.85 -12.32
C LEU A 343 -10.71 0.98 -10.96
N ILE A 344 -9.94 1.35 -9.95
CA ILE A 344 -10.45 1.73 -8.63
C ILE A 344 -10.32 3.25 -8.47
N THR A 345 -11.45 3.95 -8.42
CA THR A 345 -11.55 5.41 -8.35
C THR A 345 -12.03 5.83 -6.96
N GLU A 346 -11.24 6.58 -6.20
CA GLU A 346 -11.58 6.98 -4.81
C GLU A 346 -12.08 5.79 -3.94
N GLY A 347 -11.50 4.61 -4.13
CA GLY A 347 -11.89 3.38 -3.43
C GLY A 347 -13.05 2.59 -4.06
N MET A 348 -13.77 3.18 -5.00
CA MET A 348 -14.93 2.57 -5.66
C MET A 348 -14.52 1.85 -6.95
N LEU A 349 -15.09 0.66 -7.20
CA LEU A 349 -14.80 -0.11 -8.41
C LEU A 349 -15.59 0.46 -9.60
N SER A 350 -14.90 0.82 -10.68
CA SER A 350 -15.51 1.41 -11.88
C SER A 350 -14.95 0.85 -13.20
N ARG A 351 -15.65 1.12 -14.30
CA ARG A 351 -15.08 0.95 -15.64
C ARG A 351 -14.05 2.04 -15.94
N SER A 352 -13.07 1.68 -16.75
CA SER A 352 -12.19 2.63 -17.43
C SER A 352 -12.89 3.16 -18.68
N GLN A 353 -12.58 4.38 -19.10
CA GLN A 353 -13.23 5.05 -20.22
C GLN A 353 -12.25 5.37 -21.34
#